data_AF-K0SUC5-F1
#
_entry.id   AF-K0SUC5-F1
#
_cell.length_a   1.000
_cell.length_b   1.000
_cell.length_c   1.000
_cell.angle_alpha   90.00
_cell.angle_beta   90.00
_cell.angle_gamma   90.00
#
_symmetry.space_group_name_H-M   'P 1'
#
loop_
_entity.id
_entity.type
_entity.pdbx_description
1 polymer ?
#
loop_
_entity_poly.entity_id
_entity_poly.type
_entity_poly.pdbx_seq_one_letter_code
_entity_poly.pdbx_strand_id
1 'polypeptide(L)'
;MSQSTEAPKPPDKTSSTRHSRKRRRRAPARSQPQVTPSPDQTRPLFSDVSTVADKHPELLGEWARENAAFLKAQGWEKLARDRRGRSAIDENVRDLPHPSAAYLDYLRRQGAPVLSSDPPPSPEDLQAAADRGPHPSANVHAEFLFEEAYEMCKRRHTMVLPLSVVKKLRGVRISPPGVVPQPERRP
;
A
#
# COMPACT_ATOMS: atom_id res chain seq x y z
N MET A 1 -53.51 -43.39 25.85
CA MET A 1 -53.32 -42.87 24.48
C MET A 1 -52.44 -41.65 24.63
N SER A 2 -51.11 -41.80 24.56
CA SER A 2 -50.30 -41.75 23.32
C SER A 2 -50.23 -40.32 22.79
N GLN A 3 -49.09 -39.68 22.51
CA GLN A 3 -47.70 -40.13 22.41
C GLN A 3 -46.81 -38.88 22.37
N SER A 4 -45.61 -39.00 22.93
CA SER A 4 -44.48 -38.10 22.68
C SER A 4 -44.05 -38.17 21.22
N THR A 5 -43.87 -37.01 20.56
CA THR A 5 -43.27 -36.94 19.22
C THR A 5 -41.79 -36.58 19.32
N GLU A 6 -40.97 -37.58 19.04
CA GLU A 6 -39.52 -37.55 18.88
C GLU A 6 -39.15 -36.96 17.50
N ALA A 7 -38.13 -36.10 17.46
CA ALA A 7 -37.64 -35.47 16.24
C ALA A 7 -36.74 -36.42 15.42
N PRO A 8 -36.85 -36.44 14.08
CA PRO A 8 -36.09 -37.39 13.26
C PRO A 8 -34.65 -36.93 13.01
N LYS A 9 -33.72 -37.89 13.17
CA LYS A 9 -32.29 -37.80 12.86
C LYS A 9 -32.07 -37.83 11.33
N PRO A 10 -31.20 -36.98 10.75
CA PRO A 10 -30.90 -37.03 9.33
C PRO A 10 -29.96 -38.21 8.97
N PRO A 11 -30.15 -38.85 7.80
CA PRO A 11 -29.36 -40.00 7.38
C PRO A 11 -28.02 -39.62 6.75
N ASP A 12 -26.98 -40.36 7.12
CA ASP A 12 -25.71 -40.48 6.40
C ASP A 12 -25.93 -41.18 5.05
N LYS A 13 -25.53 -40.53 3.94
CA LYS A 13 -25.37 -41.21 2.64
C LYS A 13 -24.13 -40.71 1.89
N THR A 14 -23.17 -41.61 1.91
CA THR A 14 -22.12 -41.85 0.93
C THR A 14 -22.63 -41.83 -0.51
N SER A 15 -21.95 -41.07 -1.39
CA SER A 15 -21.79 -41.38 -2.82
C SER A 15 -20.95 -40.30 -3.52
N SER A 16 -19.61 -40.43 -3.44
CA SER A 16 -18.68 -39.65 -4.27
C SER A 16 -18.46 -40.41 -5.58
N THR A 17 -19.23 -40.04 -6.61
CA THR A 17 -19.11 -40.63 -7.94
C THR A 17 -17.89 -40.05 -8.67
N ARG A 18 -16.96 -40.96 -8.92
CA ARG A 18 -15.70 -40.85 -9.64
C ARG A 18 -15.93 -40.40 -11.09
N HIS A 19 -15.52 -39.18 -11.45
CA HIS A 19 -15.39 -38.78 -12.85
C HIS A 19 -13.93 -38.82 -13.32
N SER A 20 -13.62 -39.92 -13.98
CA SER A 20 -12.40 -40.20 -14.74
C SER A 20 -12.25 -39.18 -15.88
N ARG A 21 -11.31 -38.23 -15.75
CA ARG A 21 -10.87 -37.39 -16.87
C ARG A 21 -9.78 -38.14 -17.66
N LYS A 22 -10.18 -38.57 -18.86
CA LYS A 22 -9.33 -39.20 -19.88
C LYS A 22 -8.09 -38.35 -20.19
N ARG A 23 -6.94 -39.04 -20.17
CA ARG A 23 -5.61 -38.61 -20.63
C ARG A 23 -5.68 -38.00 -22.04
N ARG A 24 -5.30 -36.73 -22.17
CA ARG A 24 -4.85 -36.16 -23.45
C ARG A 24 -3.35 -36.38 -23.58
N ARG A 25 -2.96 -37.19 -24.58
CA ARG A 25 -1.58 -37.49 -24.97
C ARG A 25 -0.94 -36.21 -25.54
N ARG A 26 0.18 -35.76 -24.97
CA ARG A 26 1.05 -34.73 -25.57
C ARG A 26 2.04 -35.38 -26.54
N ALA A 27 2.22 -34.75 -27.69
CA ALA A 27 3.12 -35.12 -28.77
C ALA A 27 4.61 -34.90 -28.39
N PRO A 28 5.58 -35.54 -29.07
CA PRO A 28 6.97 -35.63 -28.64
C PRO A 28 7.76 -34.32 -28.82
N ALA A 29 8.78 -34.16 -27.98
CA ALA A 29 9.69 -33.02 -27.91
C ALA A 29 10.54 -32.89 -29.18
N ARG A 30 10.63 -31.66 -29.71
CA ARG A 30 11.55 -31.29 -30.77
C ARG A 30 12.90 -30.94 -30.15
N SER A 31 13.93 -31.71 -30.50
CA SER A 31 15.33 -31.52 -30.08
C SER A 31 15.86 -30.17 -30.56
N GLN A 32 16.38 -29.34 -29.65
CA GLN A 32 17.19 -28.17 -30.01
C GLN A 32 18.68 -28.56 -29.98
N PRO A 33 19.49 -28.10 -30.95
CA PRO A 33 20.93 -28.32 -30.95
C PRO A 33 21.64 -27.48 -29.88
N GLN A 34 22.55 -28.10 -29.14
CA GLN A 34 23.46 -27.46 -28.18
C GLN A 34 24.41 -26.50 -28.91
N VAL A 35 24.43 -25.23 -28.47
CA VAL A 35 25.48 -24.26 -28.80
C VAL A 35 26.44 -24.20 -27.63
N THR A 36 27.70 -24.57 -27.85
CA THR A 36 28.81 -24.40 -26.90
C THR A 36 29.27 -22.94 -26.87
N PRO A 37 29.53 -22.32 -25.71
CA PRO A 37 30.16 -21.00 -25.67
C PRO A 37 31.70 -21.14 -25.65
N SER A 38 32.37 -20.48 -26.59
CA SER A 38 33.81 -20.16 -26.47
C SER A 38 33.98 -18.79 -25.79
N PRO A 39 35.09 -18.58 -25.04
CA PRO A 39 35.27 -17.42 -24.20
C PRO A 39 35.93 -16.29 -24.97
N ASP A 40 35.32 -15.11 -25.04
CA ASP A 40 36.12 -13.89 -25.21
C ASP A 40 35.40 -12.61 -24.75
N GLN A 41 36.06 -11.94 -23.81
CA GLN A 41 36.07 -10.50 -23.53
C GLN A 41 34.74 -9.73 -23.38
N THR A 42 34.32 -9.52 -22.12
CA THR A 42 33.47 -8.39 -21.75
C THR A 42 34.29 -7.38 -20.93
N ARG A 43 34.65 -6.26 -21.55
CA ARG A 43 35.08 -5.04 -20.85
C ARG A 43 34.00 -4.61 -19.85
N PRO A 44 34.32 -4.10 -18.66
CA PRO A 44 33.30 -3.60 -17.75
C PRO A 44 32.73 -2.29 -18.31
N LEU A 45 31.52 -2.36 -18.86
CA LEU A 45 30.64 -1.21 -19.08
C LEU A 45 30.02 -0.82 -17.74
N PHE A 46 30.81 -0.29 -16.83
CA PHE A 46 30.29 0.48 -15.70
C PHE A 46 30.77 1.90 -15.87
N SER A 47 30.22 2.57 -16.88
CA SER A 47 30.20 4.02 -16.96
C SER A 47 29.22 4.55 -15.92
N ASP A 48 29.62 5.56 -15.17
CA ASP A 48 28.86 6.31 -14.17
C ASP A 48 27.43 6.64 -14.63
N VAL A 49 26.46 5.80 -14.28
CA VAL A 49 25.04 6.16 -14.33
C VAL A 49 24.61 6.38 -12.90
N SER A 50 24.57 7.65 -12.48
CA SER A 50 23.88 8.05 -11.26
C SER A 50 22.45 7.53 -11.35
N THR A 51 22.09 6.63 -10.44
CA THR A 51 20.75 6.03 -10.38
C THR A 51 19.77 7.11 -9.90
N VAL A 52 18.51 7.01 -10.31
CA VAL A 52 17.44 7.95 -9.91
C VAL A 52 17.29 7.99 -8.38
N ALA A 53 17.67 6.91 -7.69
CA ALA A 53 17.87 6.79 -6.25
C ALA A 53 18.69 7.94 -5.62
N ASP A 54 19.72 8.44 -6.31
CA ASP A 54 20.56 9.54 -5.81
C ASP A 54 19.82 10.89 -5.77
N LYS A 55 18.75 11.05 -6.55
CA LYS A 55 17.98 12.31 -6.69
C LYS A 55 16.71 12.36 -5.85
N HIS A 56 16.14 11.21 -5.50
CA HIS A 56 14.90 11.14 -4.71
C HIS A 56 14.96 11.83 -3.32
N PRO A 57 16.08 11.78 -2.57
CA PRO A 57 16.16 12.41 -1.25
C PRO A 57 15.94 13.92 -1.30
N GLU A 58 16.52 14.60 -2.30
CA GLU A 58 16.39 16.06 -2.43
C GLU A 58 14.98 16.48 -2.81
N LEU A 59 14.31 15.72 -3.69
CA LEU A 59 12.95 16.01 -4.15
C LEU A 59 11.92 15.88 -3.02
N LEU A 60 12.03 14.86 -2.17
CA LEU A 60 11.16 14.74 -0.99
C LEU A 60 11.45 15.85 0.02
N GLY A 61 12.71 16.26 0.17
CA GLY A 61 13.09 17.41 1.00
C GLY A 61 12.50 18.73 0.51
N GLU A 62 12.51 18.97 -0.81
CA GLU A 62 11.85 20.11 -1.45
C GLU A 62 10.35 20.13 -1.18
N TRP A 63 9.64 19.03 -1.48
CA TRP A 63 8.20 18.92 -1.21
C TRP A 63 7.87 19.08 0.27
N ALA A 64 8.71 18.59 1.16
CA ALA A 64 8.53 18.76 2.59
C ALA A 64 8.61 20.24 3.00
N ARG A 65 9.58 20.99 2.47
CA ARG A 65 9.72 22.43 2.71
C ARG A 65 8.55 23.22 2.15
N GLU A 66 8.14 22.93 0.91
CA GLU A 66 6.99 23.59 0.28
C GLU A 66 5.69 23.32 1.04
N ASN A 67 5.44 22.06 1.41
CA ASN A 67 4.25 21.69 2.19
C ASN A 67 4.27 22.31 3.58
N ALA A 68 5.44 22.41 4.22
CA ALA A 68 5.59 23.09 5.51
C ALA A 68 5.29 24.59 5.40
N ALA A 69 5.80 25.26 4.37
CA ALA A 69 5.54 26.68 4.12
C ALA A 69 4.04 26.91 3.85
N PHE A 70 3.43 26.05 3.03
CA PHE A 70 2.00 26.10 2.76
C PHE A 70 1.17 25.86 4.03
N LEU A 71 1.49 24.82 4.80
CA LEU A 71 0.82 24.50 6.07
C LEU A 71 0.85 25.70 7.02
N LYS A 72 2.01 26.35 7.14
CA LYS A 72 2.16 27.55 7.97
C LYS A 72 1.32 28.73 7.48
N ALA A 73 1.22 28.91 6.17
CA ALA A 73 0.53 30.05 5.57
C ALA A 73 -0.99 29.88 5.47
N GLN A 74 -1.48 28.65 5.31
CA GLN A 74 -2.85 28.37 4.89
C GLN A 74 -3.61 27.37 5.78
N GLY A 75 -2.90 26.69 6.69
CA GLY A 75 -3.48 25.67 7.56
C GLY A 75 -3.60 24.29 6.91
N TRP A 76 -3.95 23.32 7.77
CA TRP A 76 -3.99 21.90 7.42
C TRP A 76 -5.09 21.56 6.42
N GLU A 77 -6.30 22.08 6.63
CA GLU A 77 -7.48 21.74 5.84
C GLU A 77 -7.30 22.15 4.37
N LYS A 78 -6.72 23.34 4.13
CA LYS A 78 -6.43 23.80 2.77
C LYS A 78 -5.29 23.01 2.14
N LEU A 79 -4.22 22.71 2.89
CA LEU A 79 -3.13 21.87 2.38
C LEU A 79 -3.65 20.50 1.96
N ALA A 80 -4.38 19.82 2.84
CA ALA A 80 -4.90 18.48 2.58
C ALA A 80 -5.85 18.46 1.38
N ARG A 81 -6.71 19.48 1.23
CA ARG A 81 -7.60 19.62 0.07
C ARG A 81 -6.83 19.84 -1.24
N ASP A 82 -5.87 20.77 -1.23
CA ASP A 82 -5.11 21.14 -2.43
C ASP A 82 -4.20 19.98 -2.89
N ARG A 83 -3.60 19.22 -1.96
CA ARG A 83 -2.77 18.05 -2.30
C ARG A 83 -3.59 16.84 -2.73
N ARG A 84 -4.74 16.58 -2.11
CA ARG A 84 -5.63 15.48 -2.52
C ARG A 84 -6.18 15.70 -3.94
N GLY A 85 -6.56 16.94 -4.27
CA GLY A 85 -7.17 17.25 -5.56
C GLY A 85 -8.56 16.64 -5.72
N ARG A 86 -8.91 16.30 -6.97
CA ARG A 86 -10.23 15.73 -7.31
C ARG A 86 -10.39 14.34 -6.70
N SER A 87 -11.58 14.05 -6.17
CA SER A 87 -11.91 12.71 -5.68
C SER A 87 -11.89 11.68 -6.80
N ALA A 88 -11.44 10.46 -6.49
CA ALA A 88 -11.54 9.32 -7.39
C ALA A 88 -12.97 8.76 -7.50
N ILE A 89 -13.88 9.18 -6.61
CA ILE A 89 -15.30 8.82 -6.64
C ILE A 89 -16.04 9.87 -7.47
N ASP A 90 -16.85 9.40 -8.42
CA ASP A 90 -17.64 10.26 -9.31
C ASP A 90 -18.59 11.18 -8.54
N GLU A 91 -18.79 12.38 -9.04
CA GLU A 91 -19.64 13.39 -8.40
C GLU A 91 -21.11 12.98 -8.33
N ASN A 92 -21.56 12.15 -9.28
CA ASN A 92 -22.92 11.64 -9.39
C ASN A 92 -23.08 10.22 -8.78
N VAL A 93 -22.10 9.75 -7.99
CA VAL A 93 -22.15 8.42 -7.37
C VAL A 93 -23.42 8.20 -6.52
N ARG A 94 -24.02 9.28 -6.03
CA ARG A 94 -25.25 9.25 -5.24
C ARG A 94 -26.47 8.77 -6.03
N ASP A 95 -26.49 9.02 -7.34
CA ASP A 95 -27.64 8.75 -8.21
C ASP A 95 -27.61 7.33 -8.80
N LEU A 96 -26.55 6.57 -8.51
CA LEU A 96 -26.46 5.18 -8.91
C LEU A 96 -27.58 4.36 -8.24
N PRO A 97 -28.25 3.46 -8.97
CA PRO A 97 -29.26 2.56 -8.41
C PRO A 97 -28.60 1.43 -7.60
N HIS A 98 -27.88 1.80 -6.53
CA HIS A 98 -27.09 0.89 -5.70
C HIS A 98 -27.23 1.22 -4.21
N PRO A 99 -27.40 0.21 -3.32
CA PRO A 99 -27.56 0.45 -1.88
C PRO A 99 -26.44 1.27 -1.23
N SER A 100 -25.21 1.15 -1.73
CA SER A 100 -24.05 1.88 -1.21
C SER A 100 -23.86 3.29 -1.76
N ALA A 101 -24.71 3.76 -2.69
CA ALA A 101 -24.55 5.07 -3.35
C ALA A 101 -24.45 6.22 -2.35
N ALA A 102 -25.32 6.25 -1.33
CA ALA A 102 -25.29 7.26 -0.28
C ALA A 102 -23.99 7.21 0.55
N TYR A 103 -23.48 6.01 0.85
CA TYR A 103 -22.24 5.84 1.61
C TYR A 103 -21.01 6.26 0.79
N LEU A 104 -20.97 5.94 -0.50
CA LEU A 104 -19.88 6.36 -1.39
C LEU A 104 -19.88 7.88 -1.58
N ASP A 105 -21.05 8.52 -1.69
CA ASP A 105 -21.16 9.98 -1.73
C ASP A 105 -20.70 10.63 -0.41
N TYR A 106 -20.99 10.00 0.74
CA TYR A 106 -20.43 10.41 2.03
C TYR A 106 -18.89 10.34 2.02
N LEU A 107 -18.31 9.20 1.62
CA LEU A 107 -16.86 9.03 1.55
C LEU A 107 -16.21 10.01 0.56
N ARG A 108 -16.87 10.31 -0.56
CA ARG A 108 -16.40 11.31 -1.54
C ARG A 108 -16.31 12.70 -0.93
N ARG A 109 -17.32 13.13 -0.16
CA ARG A 109 -17.41 14.48 0.41
C ARG A 109 -16.58 14.64 1.69
N GLN A 110 -16.59 13.64 2.56
CA GLN A 110 -16.05 13.73 3.92
C GLN A 110 -14.76 12.93 4.10
N GLY A 111 -14.48 11.96 3.22
CA GLY A 111 -13.44 10.95 3.44
C GLY A 111 -13.90 9.85 4.40
N ALA A 112 -13.04 8.84 4.58
CA ALA A 112 -13.26 7.80 5.56
C ALA A 112 -12.89 8.32 6.97
N PRO A 113 -13.78 8.23 7.97
CA PRO A 113 -13.43 8.62 9.34
C PRO A 113 -12.41 7.63 9.92
N VAL A 114 -11.41 8.17 10.60
CA VAL A 114 -10.46 7.37 11.38
C VAL A 114 -10.94 7.38 12.83
N LEU A 115 -11.46 6.24 13.28
CA LEU A 115 -11.91 6.05 14.67
C LEU A 115 -10.79 5.39 15.47
N SER A 116 -10.41 6.00 16.58
CA SER A 116 -9.50 5.39 17.55
C SER A 116 -10.00 5.67 18.96
N SER A 117 -9.96 4.64 19.80
CA SER A 117 -10.24 4.72 21.23
C SER A 117 -9.06 5.22 22.06
N ASP A 118 -7.84 5.21 21.49
CA ASP A 118 -6.66 5.59 22.25
C ASP A 118 -6.60 7.12 22.42
N PRO A 119 -6.07 7.61 23.55
CA PRO A 119 -5.83 9.03 23.70
C PRO A 119 -4.87 9.54 22.60
N PRO A 120 -5.04 10.80 22.13
CA PRO A 120 -4.11 11.38 21.18
C PRO A 120 -2.71 11.48 21.82
N PRO A 121 -1.64 11.10 21.10
CA PRO A 121 -0.28 11.19 21.63
C PRO A 121 0.12 12.64 21.85
N SER A 122 0.94 12.88 22.88
CA SER A 122 1.56 14.19 23.09
C SER A 122 2.63 14.46 22.01
N PRO A 123 3.01 15.73 21.77
CA PRO A 123 4.14 16.05 20.90
C PRO A 123 5.45 15.36 21.32
N GLU A 124 5.64 15.14 22.63
CA GLU A 124 6.76 14.41 23.21
C GLU A 124 6.72 12.92 22.87
N ASP A 125 5.54 12.29 22.97
CA ASP A 125 5.36 10.88 22.57
C ASP A 125 5.62 10.68 21.07
N LEU A 126 5.16 11.63 20.25
CA LEU A 126 5.43 11.63 18.81
C LEU A 126 6.92 11.76 18.51
N GLN A 127 7.63 12.62 19.24
CA GLN A 127 9.07 12.77 19.10
C GLN A 127 9.79 11.49 19.52
N ALA A 128 9.47 10.92 20.68
CA ALA A 128 10.06 9.68 21.17
C ALA A 128 9.82 8.50 20.20
N ALA A 129 8.62 8.41 19.62
CA ALA A 129 8.30 7.39 18.61
C ALA A 129 9.12 7.56 17.33
N ALA A 130 9.39 8.80 16.91
CA ALA A 130 10.24 9.10 15.77
C ALA A 130 11.73 8.83 16.07
N ASP A 131 12.20 9.18 17.26
CA ASP A 131 13.58 8.97 17.69
C ASP A 131 13.92 7.48 17.82
N ARG A 132 12.94 6.64 18.17
CA ARG A 132 13.07 5.17 18.11
C ARG A 132 13.37 4.66 16.69
N GLY A 133 12.93 5.39 15.68
CA GLY A 133 13.14 5.05 14.28
C GLY A 133 12.21 3.95 13.74
N PRO A 134 12.43 3.56 12.47
CA PRO A 134 11.62 2.56 11.79
C PRO A 134 11.99 1.13 12.23
N HIS A 135 11.24 0.13 11.76
CA HIS A 135 11.62 -1.26 11.94
C HIS A 135 12.97 -1.55 11.26
N PRO A 136 13.86 -2.42 11.79
CA PRO A 136 15.17 -2.67 11.17
C PRO A 136 15.12 -3.06 9.69
N SER A 137 14.06 -3.76 9.24
CA SER A 137 13.88 -4.09 7.83
C SER A 137 13.70 -2.87 6.92
N ALA A 138 13.16 -1.76 7.43
CA ALA A 138 13.06 -0.52 6.67
C ALA A 138 14.43 0.10 6.41
N ASN A 139 15.39 -0.03 7.33
CA ASN A 139 16.76 0.46 7.12
C ASN A 139 17.47 -0.34 6.03
N VAL A 140 17.28 -1.66 6.00
CA VAL A 140 17.84 -2.55 4.97
C VAL A 140 17.29 -2.22 3.58
N HIS A 141 16.05 -1.76 3.49
CA HIS A 141 15.34 -1.47 2.25
C HIS A 141 15.01 0.03 2.09
N ALA A 142 15.86 0.91 2.63
CA ALA A 142 15.59 2.34 2.67
C ALA A 142 15.42 2.96 1.27
N GLU A 143 16.28 2.59 0.31
CA GLU A 143 16.21 3.05 -1.08
C GLU A 143 14.84 2.76 -1.71
N PHE A 144 14.35 1.53 -1.56
CA PHE A 144 13.02 1.14 -2.02
C PHE A 144 11.92 1.99 -1.37
N LEU A 145 11.97 2.18 -0.04
CA LEU A 145 10.99 2.99 0.67
C LEU A 145 11.01 4.46 0.21
N PHE A 146 12.18 5.01 -0.09
CA PHE A 146 12.30 6.37 -0.62
C PHE A 146 11.67 6.49 -2.00
N GLU A 147 11.93 5.54 -2.91
CA GLU A 147 11.30 5.50 -4.24
C GLU A 147 9.77 5.36 -4.14
N GLU A 148 9.27 4.46 -3.29
CA GLU A 148 7.84 4.27 -3.08
C GLU A 148 7.19 5.52 -2.49
N ALA A 149 7.82 6.15 -1.48
CA ALA A 149 7.33 7.39 -0.90
C ALA A 149 7.25 8.51 -1.94
N TYR A 150 8.26 8.62 -2.81
CA TYR A 150 8.28 9.57 -3.92
C TYR A 150 7.14 9.29 -4.91
N GLU A 151 6.96 8.05 -5.36
CA GLU A 151 5.91 7.69 -6.29
C GLU A 151 4.50 7.88 -5.70
N MET A 152 4.30 7.58 -4.42
CA MET A 152 3.03 7.85 -3.73
C MET A 152 2.74 9.35 -3.61
N CYS A 153 3.76 10.17 -3.34
CA CYS A 153 3.62 11.63 -3.31
C CYS A 153 3.29 12.18 -4.70
N LYS A 154 3.97 11.69 -5.75
CA LYS A 154 3.72 12.06 -7.14
C LYS A 154 2.29 11.72 -7.58
N ARG A 155 1.78 10.57 -7.13
CA ARG A 155 0.38 10.13 -7.35
C ARG A 155 -0.63 10.81 -6.42
N ARG A 156 -0.17 11.70 -5.52
CA ARG A 156 -1.00 12.41 -4.52
C ARG A 156 -1.73 11.50 -3.54
N HIS A 157 -1.27 10.26 -3.40
CA HIS A 157 -1.80 9.32 -2.41
C HIS A 157 -1.31 9.69 -1.01
N THR A 158 -0.07 10.17 -0.92
CA THR A 158 0.54 10.66 0.31
C THR A 158 1.13 12.05 0.06
N MET A 159 1.56 12.71 1.14
CA MET A 159 2.40 13.90 1.07
C MET A 159 3.45 13.84 2.17
N VAL A 160 4.58 14.48 1.93
CA VAL A 160 5.67 14.57 2.91
C VAL A 160 5.61 15.90 3.65
N LEU A 161 5.80 15.84 4.97
CA LEU A 161 5.87 16.99 5.87
C LEU A 161 6.94 16.73 6.94
N PRO A 162 7.69 17.75 7.38
CA PRO A 162 8.61 17.60 8.50
C PRO A 162 7.87 17.32 9.81
N LEU A 163 8.38 16.37 10.60
CA LEU A 163 7.82 16.03 11.92
C LEU A 163 7.68 17.26 12.83
N SER A 164 8.65 18.17 12.78
CA SER A 164 8.67 19.41 13.58
C SER A 164 7.44 20.28 13.39
N VAL A 165 6.82 20.23 12.21
CA VAL A 165 5.62 21.00 11.86
C VAL A 165 4.35 20.23 12.20
N VAL A 166 4.34 18.90 11.99
CA VAL A 166 3.14 18.09 12.19
C VAL A 166 2.92 17.63 13.63
N LYS A 167 3.97 17.50 14.46
CA LYS A 167 3.83 16.98 15.84
C LYS A 167 2.95 17.85 16.77
N LYS A 168 2.62 19.07 16.34
CA LYS A 168 1.73 20.01 17.05
C LYS A 168 0.29 19.97 16.52
N LEU A 169 0.02 19.24 15.44
CA LEU A 169 -1.32 19.09 14.89
C LEU A 169 -2.11 18.08 15.70
N ARG A 170 -3.42 18.32 15.85
CA ARG A 170 -4.31 17.38 16.54
C ARG A 170 -4.49 16.12 15.70
N GLY A 171 -4.56 14.98 16.39
CA GLY A 171 -4.87 13.69 15.76
C GLY A 171 -3.72 13.06 14.97
N VAL A 172 -2.50 13.61 15.04
CA VAL A 172 -1.32 12.98 14.44
C VAL A 172 -0.96 11.72 15.20
N ARG A 173 -0.67 10.66 14.45
CA ARG A 173 -0.18 9.37 14.94
C ARG A 173 0.97 8.93 14.06
N ILE A 174 1.92 8.21 14.65
CA ILE A 174 3.08 7.68 13.94
C ILE A 174 2.95 6.17 13.83
N SER A 175 3.09 5.66 12.61
CA SER A 175 3.28 4.25 12.33
C SER A 175 4.65 4.10 11.68
N PRO A 176 5.63 3.49 12.37
CA PRO A 176 6.95 3.29 11.79
C PRO A 176 6.87 2.33 10.59
N PRO A 177 7.52 2.64 9.46
CA PRO A 177 7.52 1.75 8.32
C PRO A 177 8.30 0.47 8.62
N GLY A 178 7.91 -0.59 7.94
CA GLY A 178 8.59 -1.88 7.94
C GLY A 178 8.37 -2.56 6.61
N VAL A 179 9.38 -3.32 6.18
CA VAL A 179 9.36 -4.07 4.94
C VAL A 179 9.25 -5.55 5.26
N VAL A 180 8.34 -6.24 4.59
CA VAL A 180 8.02 -7.66 4.82
C VAL A 180 8.22 -8.40 3.50
N PRO A 181 9.15 -9.37 3.42
CA PRO A 181 9.40 -10.11 2.19
C PRO A 181 8.14 -10.84 1.69
N GLN A 182 7.82 -10.64 0.41
CA GLN A 182 6.75 -11.36 -0.27
C GLN A 182 7.33 -12.10 -1.49
N PRO A 183 7.01 -13.40 -1.68
CA PRO A 183 7.46 -14.13 -2.87
C PRO A 183 7.03 -13.42 -4.16
N GLU A 184 7.95 -13.37 -5.13
CA GLU A 184 7.73 -12.77 -6.46
C GLU A 184 7.35 -11.27 -6.46
N ARG A 185 7.68 -10.54 -5.39
CA ARG A 185 7.47 -9.09 -5.29
C ARG A 185 8.74 -8.36 -4.90
N ARG A 186 8.79 -7.07 -5.24
CA ARG A 186 9.80 -6.14 -4.71
C ARG A 186 9.62 -6.04 -3.18
N PRO A 187 10.71 -5.91 -2.38
CA PRO A 187 10.69 -6.01 -0.92
C PRO A 187 9.63 -5.15 -0.25
#